data_AF-A0A918MPJ9-F1
#
_entry.id   AF-A0A918MPJ9-F1
#
_cell.length_a   1.000
_cell.length_b   1.000
_cell.length_c   1.000
_cell.angle_alpha   90.00
_cell.angle_beta   90.00
_cell.angle_gamma   90.00
#
_symmetry.space_group_name_H-M   'P 1'
#
loop_
_entity.id
_entity.type
_entity.pdbx_description
1 polymer ?
#
loop_
_entity_poly.entity_id
_entity_poly.type
_entity_poly.pdbx_seq_one_letter_code
_entity_poly.pdbx_strand_id
1 'polypeptide(L)'
;MITGLSHRATVATCALCVAGLLALAPATAAAGSRAGDPAPPPPRAVMPGPSVLYRSGTQVRPHRGAPEVPEVSALSWLVADAGSGEVLAASDAHRRLPPASTLKTLFALTVLPELPGGLQHTVRYEELADVGEGSSLVGVEEGHTYQVSDLWHGVFLSSGNDAVHVLAALNGGWRTTTARMQEKARALGALDTHVVSPDGYDSPGQVSSAFDLAVFGRAGLHNPDFARYCGTVAASFPGDGSPYPIENTNRLLTGEDGVAPYPGLIGIKNGYTSNAGNTLVAAAHRGGRTLVVTVMNPQAGGGLEVYEEARQLLDWGFASAGLVDPVGSLDGLRVKSRPAAAVPVAAATSGSPDDDPGWTGTAVVAGLSGIGAAAVALRLRSRHHRTGQG
;
A
#
# COMPACT_ATOMS: atom_id res chain seq x y z
N MET A 1 -62.75 5.85 -17.96
CA MET A 1 -62.70 4.65 -18.83
C MET A 1 -61.78 3.64 -18.14
N ILE A 2 -62.36 2.75 -17.33
CA ILE A 2 -62.59 1.30 -17.61
C ILE A 2 -61.25 0.56 -17.52
N THR A 3 -60.80 0.14 -16.31
CA THR A 3 -61.03 -1.17 -15.61
C THR A 3 -60.43 -2.39 -16.34
N GLY A 4 -59.75 -3.33 -15.70
CA GLY A 4 -59.62 -3.55 -14.26
C GLY A 4 -58.80 -4.77 -13.83
N LEU A 5 -58.76 -4.92 -12.50
CA LEU A 5 -58.31 -6.09 -11.74
C LEU A 5 -59.25 -7.30 -11.95
N SER A 6 -58.72 -8.50 -11.75
CA SER A 6 -59.50 -9.64 -11.27
C SER A 6 -58.63 -10.61 -10.46
N HIS A 7 -58.74 -10.52 -9.13
CA HIS A 7 -58.46 -11.62 -8.22
C HIS A 7 -59.66 -12.58 -8.20
N ARG A 8 -59.45 -13.89 -8.26
CA ARG A 8 -60.29 -14.89 -7.57
C ARG A 8 -59.47 -16.08 -7.08
N ALA A 9 -59.50 -16.24 -5.76
CA ALA A 9 -59.27 -17.47 -5.00
C ALA A 9 -60.56 -18.34 -5.07
N THR A 10 -60.71 -19.61 -4.69
CA THR A 10 -59.95 -20.54 -3.82
C THR A 10 -60.56 -21.97 -3.95
N VAL A 11 -59.76 -23.00 -3.60
CA VAL A 11 -60.08 -24.23 -2.81
C VAL A 11 -60.70 -25.51 -3.44
N ALA A 12 -59.85 -26.57 -3.40
CA ALA A 12 -60.02 -27.99 -2.98
C ALA A 12 -61.03 -28.93 -3.70
N THR A 13 -60.80 -30.25 -3.87
CA THR A 13 -60.27 -31.23 -2.89
C THR A 13 -59.88 -32.57 -3.56
N CYS A 14 -58.81 -33.21 -3.04
CA CYS A 14 -58.40 -34.64 -2.96
C CYS A 14 -58.69 -35.67 -4.07
N ALA A 15 -57.65 -36.43 -4.49
CA ALA A 15 -57.31 -37.76 -3.93
C ALA A 15 -56.04 -38.37 -4.60
N LEU A 16 -55.36 -39.23 -3.84
CA LEU A 16 -54.02 -39.80 -4.06
C LEU A 16 -53.89 -40.84 -5.20
N CYS A 17 -52.67 -41.02 -5.76
CA CYS A 17 -51.79 -42.19 -5.50
C CYS A 17 -50.53 -42.25 -6.40
N VAL A 18 -49.36 -42.02 -5.76
CA VAL A 18 -48.12 -42.83 -5.71
C VAL A 18 -47.38 -43.33 -6.98
N ALA A 19 -46.06 -43.07 -6.94
CA ALA A 19 -44.87 -43.82 -7.41
C ALA A 19 -44.18 -43.44 -8.73
N GLY A 20 -42.88 -43.13 -8.60
CA GLY A 20 -41.88 -43.27 -9.68
C GLY A 20 -40.74 -42.25 -9.67
N LEU A 21 -39.89 -42.22 -8.63
CA LEU A 21 -38.60 -41.51 -8.67
C LEU A 21 -37.59 -42.29 -9.51
N LEU A 22 -37.17 -41.74 -10.65
CA LEU A 22 -35.96 -42.12 -11.37
C LEU A 22 -34.89 -41.03 -11.11
N ALA A 23 -33.93 -41.36 -10.26
CA ALA A 23 -32.74 -40.54 -10.04
C ALA A 23 -31.81 -40.67 -11.25
N LEU A 24 -31.60 -39.55 -11.96
CA LEU A 24 -30.52 -39.40 -12.94
C LEU A 24 -29.24 -39.08 -12.18
N ALA A 25 -28.32 -40.05 -12.10
CA ALA A 25 -26.93 -39.80 -11.72
C ALA A 25 -26.17 -39.21 -12.93
N PRO A 26 -25.30 -38.21 -12.76
CA PRO A 26 -24.39 -37.80 -13.83
C PRO A 26 -23.27 -38.82 -13.96
N ALA A 27 -23.13 -39.39 -15.16
CA ALA A 27 -22.00 -40.24 -15.54
C ALA A 27 -20.72 -39.39 -15.59
N THR A 28 -19.78 -39.66 -14.69
CA THR A 28 -18.40 -39.19 -14.79
C THR A 28 -17.70 -39.98 -15.90
N ALA A 29 -17.55 -39.36 -17.06
CA ALA A 29 -16.71 -39.88 -18.13
C ALA A 29 -15.24 -39.84 -17.68
N ALA A 30 -14.71 -41.00 -17.30
CA ALA A 30 -13.28 -41.20 -17.12
C ALA A 30 -12.60 -41.16 -18.50
N ALA A 31 -12.10 -39.99 -18.90
CA ALA A 31 -11.16 -39.88 -19.99
C ALA A 31 -9.80 -40.43 -19.51
N GLY A 32 -9.48 -41.66 -19.95
CA GLY A 32 -8.18 -42.26 -19.71
C GLY A 32 -7.07 -41.43 -20.35
N SER A 33 -6.15 -40.93 -19.54
CA SER A 33 -4.91 -40.34 -20.02
C SER A 33 -4.04 -41.47 -20.61
N ARG A 34 -3.71 -41.34 -21.90
CA ARG A 34 -2.60 -42.09 -22.48
C ARG A 34 -1.33 -41.67 -21.75
N ALA A 35 -0.74 -42.62 -21.01
CA ALA A 35 0.64 -42.52 -20.57
C ALA A 35 1.53 -42.53 -21.83
N GLY A 36 2.35 -41.49 -22.04
CA GLY A 36 3.27 -41.50 -23.17
C GLY A 36 4.09 -40.24 -23.43
N ASP A 37 3.58 -39.04 -23.19
CA ASP A 37 4.35 -37.82 -23.48
C ASP A 37 4.97 -37.23 -22.20
N PRO A 38 6.30 -37.03 -22.16
CA PRO A 38 6.93 -36.33 -21.05
C PRO A 38 6.42 -34.89 -21.04
N ALA A 39 5.86 -34.46 -19.90
CA ALA A 39 5.51 -33.07 -19.68
C ALA A 39 6.75 -32.18 -19.95
N PRO A 40 6.57 -31.00 -20.57
CA PRO A 40 7.66 -30.04 -20.72
C PRO A 40 8.23 -29.75 -19.32
N PRO A 41 9.57 -29.69 -19.17
CA PRO A 41 10.17 -29.44 -17.88
C PRO A 41 9.62 -28.12 -17.32
N PRO A 42 9.28 -28.05 -16.02
CA PRO A 42 8.93 -26.78 -15.41
C PRO A 42 10.07 -25.78 -15.69
N PRO A 43 9.76 -24.48 -15.91
CA PRO A 43 10.81 -23.49 -16.05
C PRO A 43 11.74 -23.65 -14.86
N ARG A 44 13.01 -23.95 -15.16
CA ARG A 44 14.04 -24.03 -14.11
C ARG A 44 13.97 -22.71 -13.39
N ALA A 45 13.58 -22.75 -12.11
CA ALA A 45 13.85 -21.66 -11.20
C ALA A 45 15.37 -21.49 -11.22
N VAL A 46 15.86 -20.57 -12.05
CA VAL A 46 17.23 -20.10 -11.98
C VAL A 46 17.33 -19.56 -10.57
N MET A 47 18.10 -20.27 -9.72
CA MET A 47 18.40 -19.72 -8.41
C MET A 47 18.99 -18.34 -8.66
N PRO A 48 18.42 -17.26 -8.09
CA PRO A 48 19.00 -15.95 -8.27
C PRO A 48 20.45 -16.06 -7.80
N GLY A 49 21.41 -15.83 -8.71
CA GLY A 49 22.80 -15.68 -8.29
C GLY A 49 22.88 -14.64 -7.17
N PRO A 50 23.91 -14.66 -6.32
CA PRO A 50 24.00 -13.74 -5.18
C PRO A 50 23.73 -12.30 -5.65
N SER A 51 22.90 -11.57 -4.90
CA SER A 51 22.57 -10.17 -5.21
C SER A 51 23.85 -9.37 -5.35
N VAL A 52 23.98 -8.64 -6.45
CA VAL A 52 25.14 -7.76 -6.70
C VAL A 52 24.82 -6.30 -6.41
N LEU A 53 23.64 -6.00 -5.87
CA LEU A 53 23.16 -4.63 -5.60
C LEU A 53 24.05 -3.83 -4.64
N TYR A 54 24.79 -4.52 -3.76
CA TYR A 54 25.74 -3.90 -2.82
C TYR A 54 27.06 -3.45 -3.46
N ARG A 55 27.29 -3.77 -4.74
CA ARG A 55 28.50 -3.36 -5.46
C ARG A 55 28.32 -1.95 -6.01
N SER A 56 29.43 -1.21 -6.06
CA SER A 56 29.46 0.10 -6.69
C SER A 56 29.40 0.03 -8.22
N GLY A 57 28.87 1.09 -8.83
CA GLY A 57 28.70 1.22 -10.28
C GLY A 57 27.58 0.36 -10.86
N THR A 58 27.44 0.41 -12.18
CA THR A 58 26.35 -0.24 -12.92
C THR A 58 26.42 -1.76 -12.85
N GLN A 59 25.37 -2.37 -12.31
CA GLN A 59 25.14 -3.80 -12.27
C GLN A 59 24.06 -4.18 -13.28
N VAL A 60 24.40 -5.04 -14.23
CA VAL A 60 23.49 -5.64 -15.22
C VAL A 60 24.00 -7.03 -15.61
N ARG A 61 23.11 -7.97 -15.93
CA ARG A 61 23.46 -9.31 -16.44
C ARG A 61 22.81 -9.55 -17.81
N PRO A 62 23.38 -8.98 -18.89
CA PRO A 62 22.76 -9.03 -20.20
C PRO A 62 22.97 -10.38 -20.89
N HIS A 63 21.95 -10.85 -21.59
CA HIS A 63 22.06 -11.90 -22.61
C HIS A 63 22.49 -11.30 -23.95
N ARG A 64 22.83 -12.18 -24.91
CA ARG A 64 23.15 -11.77 -26.28
C ARG A 64 21.96 -11.04 -26.90
N GLY A 65 22.19 -9.81 -27.37
CA GLY A 65 21.17 -8.98 -28.02
C GLY A 65 20.36 -8.10 -27.07
N ALA A 66 20.67 -8.11 -25.76
CA ALA A 66 20.14 -7.10 -24.85
C ALA A 66 20.63 -5.70 -25.26
N PRO A 67 19.77 -4.65 -25.15
CA PRO A 67 20.21 -3.28 -25.37
C PRO A 67 21.20 -2.86 -24.28
N GLU A 68 22.14 -1.98 -24.64
CA GLU A 68 23.05 -1.37 -23.68
C GLU A 68 22.29 -0.51 -22.68
N VAL A 69 22.72 -0.56 -21.41
CA VAL A 69 22.18 0.31 -20.35
C VAL A 69 22.53 1.75 -20.72
N PRO A 70 21.59 2.71 -20.68
CA PRO A 70 21.88 4.10 -20.99
C PRO A 70 22.88 4.69 -20.00
N GLU A 71 23.76 5.56 -20.50
CA GLU A 71 24.61 6.38 -19.64
C GLU A 71 23.78 7.49 -19.02
N VAL A 72 23.66 7.45 -17.69
CA VAL A 72 22.93 8.45 -16.90
C VAL A 72 23.87 9.08 -15.88
N SER A 73 23.64 10.35 -15.56
CA SER A 73 24.46 11.15 -14.65
C SER A 73 24.05 11.04 -13.18
N ALA A 74 22.91 10.40 -12.87
CA ALA A 74 22.48 10.16 -11.50
C ALA A 74 23.52 9.41 -10.65
N LEU A 75 23.67 9.89 -9.41
CA LEU A 75 24.57 9.30 -8.42
C LEU A 75 24.13 7.91 -7.94
N SER A 76 22.85 7.59 -8.08
CA SER A 76 22.25 6.29 -7.74
C SER A 76 20.94 6.11 -8.51
N TRP A 77 20.71 4.94 -9.07
CA TRP A 77 19.47 4.62 -9.77
C TRP A 77 19.20 3.11 -9.79
N LEU A 78 17.94 2.73 -10.06
CA LEU A 78 17.51 1.34 -10.12
C LEU A 78 16.32 1.17 -11.09
N VAL A 79 16.29 0.04 -11.80
CA VAL A 79 15.17 -0.43 -12.64
C VAL A 79 14.71 -1.79 -12.14
N ALA A 80 13.44 -1.90 -11.75
CA ALA A 80 12.86 -3.16 -11.29
C ALA A 80 11.49 -3.44 -11.90
N ASP A 81 11.18 -4.73 -11.99
CA ASP A 81 9.84 -5.21 -12.29
C ASP A 81 8.99 -5.19 -11.01
N ALA A 82 7.89 -4.45 -11.03
CA ALA A 82 7.06 -4.25 -9.83
C ALA A 82 6.30 -5.51 -9.41
N GLY A 83 5.92 -6.36 -10.37
CA GLY A 83 5.16 -7.57 -10.11
C GLY A 83 6.02 -8.65 -9.44
N SER A 84 7.12 -9.01 -10.09
CA SER A 84 8.06 -10.01 -9.57
C SER A 84 8.95 -9.48 -8.44
N GLY A 85 9.21 -8.17 -8.41
CA GLY A 85 10.22 -7.57 -7.54
C GLY A 85 11.65 -7.79 -8.03
N GLU A 86 11.87 -8.34 -9.22
CA GLU A 86 13.21 -8.53 -9.78
C GLU A 86 13.84 -7.19 -10.15
N VAL A 87 15.09 -6.97 -9.73
CA VAL A 87 15.88 -5.81 -10.15
C VAL A 87 16.63 -6.17 -11.42
N LEU A 88 16.38 -5.42 -12.50
CA LEU A 88 16.92 -5.68 -13.84
C LEU A 88 18.31 -5.05 -14.01
N ALA A 89 18.47 -3.82 -13.54
CA ALA A 89 19.74 -3.13 -13.46
C ALA A 89 19.70 -2.07 -12.35
N ALA A 90 20.87 -1.69 -11.85
CA ALA A 90 21.02 -0.60 -10.90
C ALA A 90 22.44 -0.03 -10.96
N SER A 91 22.64 1.21 -10.54
CA SER A 91 23.97 1.74 -10.20
C SER A 91 23.95 2.27 -8.79
N ASP A 92 24.92 1.83 -7.98
CA ASP A 92 25.10 2.26 -6.59
C ASP A 92 23.77 2.23 -5.79
N ALA A 93 23.03 1.13 -5.92
CA ALA A 93 21.63 1.01 -5.49
C ALA A 93 21.41 1.32 -4.00
N HIS A 94 22.40 1.01 -3.16
CA HIS A 94 22.41 1.21 -1.71
C HIS A 94 23.15 2.49 -1.26
N ARG A 95 23.51 3.37 -2.20
CA ARG A 95 24.15 4.65 -1.85
C ARG A 95 23.16 5.51 -1.07
N ARG A 96 23.58 5.94 0.12
CA ARG A 96 22.78 6.79 1.00
C ARG A 96 22.81 8.23 0.52
N LEU A 97 21.67 8.73 0.09
CA LEU A 97 21.47 10.08 -0.43
C LEU A 97 20.22 10.70 0.21
N PRO A 98 20.16 12.03 0.38
CA PRO A 98 18.93 12.68 0.82
C PRO A 98 17.79 12.40 -0.18
N PRO A 99 16.59 11.99 0.28
CA PRO A 99 15.51 11.55 -0.60
C PRO A 99 14.66 12.71 -1.15
N ALA A 100 14.73 13.91 -0.54
CA ALA A 100 13.73 14.95 -0.74
C ALA A 100 12.28 14.40 -0.59
N SER A 101 11.33 15.00 -1.31
CA SER A 101 9.91 14.61 -1.28
C SER A 101 9.60 13.19 -1.77
N THR A 102 10.55 12.44 -2.35
CA THR A 102 10.32 11.02 -2.66
C THR A 102 10.11 10.18 -1.39
N LEU A 103 10.58 10.65 -0.23
CA LEU A 103 10.30 10.03 1.08
C LEU A 103 8.80 10.06 1.44
N LYS A 104 8.00 10.94 0.81
CA LYS A 104 6.54 10.95 1.00
C LYS A 104 5.87 9.65 0.54
N THR A 105 6.55 8.83 -0.27
CA THR A 105 6.10 7.46 -0.57
C THR A 105 6.07 6.57 0.69
N LEU A 106 7.09 6.66 1.55
CA LEU A 106 7.12 6.00 2.86
C LEU A 106 6.10 6.60 3.82
N PHE A 107 5.93 7.93 3.80
CA PHE A 107 4.88 8.60 4.58
C PHE A 107 3.50 8.05 4.23
N ALA A 108 3.16 7.98 2.93
CA ALA A 108 1.89 7.44 2.47
C ALA A 108 1.71 5.96 2.88
N LEU A 109 2.74 5.12 2.73
CA LEU A 109 2.70 3.72 3.22
C LEU A 109 2.47 3.58 4.73
N THR A 110 2.79 4.63 5.49
CA THR A 110 2.67 4.63 6.95
C THR A 110 1.34 5.18 7.41
N VAL A 111 0.85 6.26 6.78
CA VAL A 111 -0.30 7.03 7.29
C VAL A 111 -1.59 6.74 6.55
N LEU A 112 -1.52 6.46 5.24
CA LEU A 112 -2.71 6.23 4.42
C LEU A 112 -3.61 5.10 4.97
N PRO A 113 -3.07 3.95 5.45
CA PRO A 113 -3.91 2.89 6.03
C PRO A 113 -4.64 3.27 7.34
N GLU A 114 -4.15 4.29 8.04
CA GLU A 114 -4.64 4.69 9.37
C GLU A 114 -5.77 5.74 9.28
N LEU A 115 -5.85 6.48 8.18
CA LEU A 115 -6.76 7.62 8.02
C LEU A 115 -7.72 7.41 6.84
N PRO A 116 -9.01 7.15 7.09
CA PRO A 116 -10.00 6.99 6.02
C PRO A 116 -10.11 8.26 5.18
N GLY A 117 -10.12 8.13 3.85
CA GLY A 117 -10.14 9.28 2.95
C GLY A 117 -11.33 10.24 3.12
N GLY A 118 -12.49 9.73 3.53
CA GLY A 118 -13.70 10.54 3.78
C GLY A 118 -13.76 11.21 5.16
N LEU A 119 -12.76 11.00 6.02
CA LEU A 119 -12.66 11.71 7.29
C LEU A 119 -12.48 13.21 7.02
N GLN A 120 -13.30 14.04 7.67
CA GLN A 120 -13.18 15.49 7.62
C GLN A 120 -12.41 15.99 8.84
N HIS A 121 -11.54 16.98 8.63
CA HIS A 121 -10.74 17.61 9.67
C HIS A 121 -10.69 19.12 9.48
N THR A 122 -11.03 19.86 10.54
CA THR A 122 -10.84 21.32 10.60
C THR A 122 -9.44 21.60 11.11
N VAL A 123 -8.62 22.24 10.28
CA VAL A 123 -7.20 22.45 10.56
C VAL A 123 -7.01 23.46 11.69
N ARG A 124 -6.06 23.17 12.59
CA ARG A 124 -5.69 24.05 13.70
C ARG A 124 -4.37 24.75 13.43
N TYR A 125 -4.19 25.95 13.98
CA TYR A 125 -2.95 26.72 13.86
C TYR A 125 -1.70 25.91 14.15
N GLU A 126 -1.71 25.13 15.25
CA GLU A 126 -0.54 24.40 15.72
C GLU A 126 -0.09 23.30 14.75
N GLU A 127 -0.98 22.87 13.84
CA GLU A 127 -0.67 21.87 12.83
C GLU A 127 0.16 22.47 11.69
N LEU A 128 0.10 23.79 11.47
CA LEU A 128 0.83 24.48 10.42
C LEU A 128 2.03 25.29 10.94
N ALA A 129 2.14 25.50 12.26
CA ALA A 129 3.12 26.38 12.88
C ALA A 129 4.60 26.04 12.56
N ASP A 130 4.91 24.75 12.33
CA ASP A 130 6.27 24.26 12.09
C ASP A 130 6.57 24.00 10.60
N VAL A 131 5.70 24.42 9.67
CA VAL A 131 5.97 24.28 8.23
C VAL A 131 7.09 25.25 7.83
N GLY A 132 8.23 24.70 7.40
CA GLY A 132 9.43 25.48 7.10
C GLY A 132 9.29 26.41 5.89
N GLU A 133 9.92 27.58 5.97
CA GLU A 133 10.03 28.53 4.86
C GLU A 133 10.69 27.88 3.64
N GLY A 134 10.12 28.08 2.45
CA GLY A 134 10.58 27.45 1.20
C GLY A 134 10.07 26.02 0.96
N SER A 135 9.24 25.47 1.85
CA SER A 135 8.53 24.21 1.61
C SER A 135 7.61 24.32 0.40
N SER A 136 7.44 23.22 -0.34
CA SER A 136 6.31 23.08 -1.26
C SER A 136 5.02 23.02 -0.45
N LEU A 137 4.02 23.81 -0.83
CA LEU A 137 2.72 23.90 -0.15
C LEU A 137 1.62 23.61 -1.15
N VAL A 138 0.56 22.94 -0.70
CA VAL A 138 -0.68 22.88 -1.49
C VAL A 138 -1.55 24.10 -1.23
N GLY A 139 -1.47 24.70 -0.03
CA GLY A 139 -2.31 25.82 0.41
C GLY A 139 -3.30 25.42 1.50
N VAL A 140 -2.91 24.57 2.45
CA VAL A 140 -3.76 24.23 3.60
C VAL A 140 -3.87 25.43 4.54
N GLU A 141 -5.10 25.78 4.91
CA GLU A 141 -5.42 26.94 5.74
C GLU A 141 -6.00 26.54 7.10
N GLU A 142 -5.60 27.27 8.15
CA GLU A 142 -6.20 27.16 9.49
C GLU A 142 -7.71 27.46 9.44
N GLY A 143 -8.50 26.70 10.22
CA GLY A 143 -9.94 26.91 10.35
C GLY A 143 -10.75 26.37 9.17
N HIS A 144 -10.11 26.04 8.05
CA HIS A 144 -10.75 25.38 6.92
C HIS A 144 -10.88 23.87 7.18
N THR A 145 -11.96 23.28 6.65
CA THR A 145 -12.24 21.83 6.79
C THR A 145 -11.94 21.11 5.50
N TYR A 146 -11.05 20.12 5.57
CA TYR A 146 -10.66 19.30 4.42
C TYR A 146 -11.08 17.85 4.64
N GLN A 147 -11.39 17.12 3.56
CA GLN A 147 -11.35 15.67 3.63
C GLN A 147 -9.89 15.20 3.62
N VAL A 148 -9.59 14.11 4.31
CA VAL A 148 -8.27 13.47 4.26
C VAL A 148 -7.86 13.15 2.81
N SER A 149 -8.81 12.83 1.93
CA SER A 149 -8.55 12.64 0.51
C SER A 149 -8.03 13.89 -0.20
N ASP A 150 -8.46 15.08 0.21
CA ASP A 150 -8.00 16.35 -0.35
C ASP A 150 -6.53 16.57 0.03
N LEU A 151 -6.21 16.35 1.31
CA LEU A 151 -4.83 16.42 1.81
C LEU A 151 -3.91 15.44 1.07
N TRP A 152 -4.35 14.22 0.78
CA TRP A 152 -3.58 13.27 -0.03
C TRP A 152 -3.36 13.73 -1.47
N HIS A 153 -4.34 14.40 -2.10
CA HIS A 153 -4.09 15.06 -3.39
C HIS A 153 -2.99 16.12 -3.24
N GLY A 154 -3.02 16.93 -2.18
CA GLY A 154 -1.96 17.92 -1.92
C GLY A 154 -0.58 17.30 -1.73
N VAL A 155 -0.48 16.17 -1.03
CA VAL A 155 0.78 15.42 -0.83
C VAL A 155 1.36 14.91 -2.15
N PHE A 156 0.53 14.33 -3.02
CA PHE A 156 1.02 13.71 -4.25
C PHE A 156 1.20 14.70 -5.41
N LEU A 157 0.26 15.63 -5.59
CA LEU A 157 0.27 16.51 -6.75
C LEU A 157 1.20 17.71 -6.52
N SER A 158 0.94 18.48 -5.46
CA SER A 158 1.71 19.69 -5.14
C SER A 158 2.93 19.44 -4.23
N SER A 159 3.12 18.20 -3.77
CA SER A 159 4.17 17.86 -2.80
C SER A 159 4.04 18.61 -1.47
N GLY A 160 2.81 19.01 -1.10
CA GLY A 160 2.50 19.92 0.00
C GLY A 160 2.95 19.40 1.36
N ASN A 161 3.90 20.10 2.00
CA ASN A 161 4.37 19.80 3.35
C ASN A 161 3.31 20.17 4.40
N ASP A 162 2.57 21.25 4.18
CA ASP A 162 1.38 21.63 4.96
C ASP A 162 0.36 20.48 5.10
N ALA A 163 0.05 19.78 4.00
CA ALA A 163 -0.81 18.60 4.04
C ALA A 163 -0.17 17.44 4.83
N VAL A 164 1.14 17.22 4.69
CA VAL A 164 1.88 16.21 5.49
C VAL A 164 1.81 16.52 6.98
N HIS A 165 1.96 17.78 7.37
CA HIS A 165 1.90 18.20 8.76
C HIS A 165 0.53 17.90 9.39
N VAL A 166 -0.57 18.25 8.70
CA VAL A 166 -1.93 17.96 9.18
C VAL A 166 -2.16 16.44 9.28
N LEU A 167 -1.78 15.68 8.26
CA LEU A 167 -1.91 14.21 8.28
C LEU A 167 -1.04 13.57 9.37
N ALA A 168 0.15 14.10 9.64
CA ALA A 168 1.01 13.65 10.74
C ALA A 168 0.40 13.99 12.11
N ALA A 169 -0.24 15.15 12.27
CA ALA A 169 -0.95 15.52 13.49
C ALA A 169 -2.10 14.54 13.78
N LEU A 170 -2.88 14.18 12.75
CA LEU A 170 -3.94 13.17 12.83
C LEU A 170 -3.41 11.76 13.14
N ASN A 171 -2.16 11.46 12.76
CA ASN A 171 -1.48 10.19 13.00
C ASN A 171 -0.67 10.14 14.32
N GLY A 172 -1.02 10.98 15.30
CA GLY A 172 -0.38 10.99 16.61
C GLY A 172 0.82 11.94 16.74
N GLY A 173 0.96 12.88 15.80
CA GLY A 173 1.97 13.95 15.82
C GLY A 173 3.23 13.62 15.03
N TRP A 174 4.04 14.67 14.79
CA TRP A 174 5.26 14.62 13.97
C TRP A 174 6.24 13.54 14.40
N ARG A 175 6.64 13.53 15.69
CA ARG A 175 7.61 12.56 16.23
C ARG A 175 7.11 11.11 16.16
N THR A 176 5.84 10.89 16.49
CA THR A 176 5.21 9.56 16.42
C THR A 176 5.18 9.07 14.98
N THR A 177 4.83 9.94 14.04
CA THR A 177 4.79 9.62 12.61
C THR A 177 6.19 9.30 12.08
N THR A 178 7.22 10.09 12.41
CA THR A 178 8.62 9.80 12.07
C THR A 178 9.06 8.43 12.58
N ALA A 179 8.75 8.08 13.83
CA ALA A 179 9.09 6.78 14.41
C ALA A 179 8.39 5.63 13.66
N ARG A 180 7.09 5.77 13.39
CA ARG A 180 6.30 4.78 12.61
C ARG A 180 6.82 4.62 11.19
N MET A 181 7.25 5.71 10.54
CA MET A 181 7.88 5.64 9.22
C MET A 181 9.20 4.87 9.26
N GLN A 182 10.04 5.12 10.27
CA GLN A 182 11.29 4.36 10.43
C GLN A 182 11.04 2.87 10.68
N GLU A 183 10.02 2.53 11.47
CA GLU A 183 9.57 1.14 11.68
C GLU A 183 9.04 0.52 10.39
N LYS A 184 8.22 1.25 9.62
CA LYS A 184 7.71 0.82 8.32
C LYS A 184 8.85 0.54 7.34
N ALA A 185 9.85 1.41 7.25
CA ALA A 185 11.02 1.20 6.40
C ALA A 185 11.74 -0.12 6.75
N ARG A 186 12.02 -0.35 8.04
CA ARG A 186 12.64 -1.60 8.51
C ARG A 186 11.79 -2.83 8.19
N ALA A 187 10.47 -2.75 8.40
CA ALA A 187 9.55 -3.84 8.12
C ALA A 187 9.49 -4.22 6.63
N LEU A 188 9.74 -3.25 5.74
CA LEU A 188 9.83 -3.46 4.29
C LEU A 188 11.22 -3.95 3.84
N GLY A 189 12.21 -4.00 4.74
CA GLY A 189 13.59 -4.32 4.40
C GLY A 189 14.37 -3.17 3.77
N ALA A 190 13.87 -1.94 3.88
CA ALA A 190 14.54 -0.72 3.45
C ALA A 190 15.52 -0.25 4.54
N LEU A 191 16.75 -0.78 4.51
CA LEU A 191 17.73 -0.68 5.60
C LEU A 191 18.72 0.48 5.45
N ASP A 192 18.70 1.19 4.33
CA ASP A 192 19.51 2.39 4.11
C ASP A 192 18.78 3.68 4.49
N THR A 193 17.48 3.59 4.73
CA THR A 193 16.64 4.72 5.08
C THR A 193 16.74 5.08 6.55
N HIS A 194 17.17 6.32 6.81
CA HIS A 194 17.05 6.98 8.10
C HIS A 194 16.06 8.15 7.99
N VAL A 195 14.95 8.04 8.73
CA VAL A 195 13.88 9.05 8.72
C VAL A 195 14.12 10.04 9.86
N VAL A 196 14.19 11.33 9.52
CA VAL A 196 14.28 12.45 10.49
C VAL A 196 12.99 13.26 10.49
N SER A 197 12.39 13.50 9.32
CA SER A 197 11.11 14.18 9.14
C SER A 197 10.16 13.38 8.23
N PRO A 198 8.83 13.49 8.43
CA PRO A 198 7.85 12.82 7.57
C PRO A 198 7.76 13.35 6.14
N ASP A 199 8.12 14.61 5.91
CA ASP A 199 7.97 15.30 4.63
C ASP A 199 9.12 15.07 3.66
N GLY A 200 10.26 14.53 4.11
CA GLY A 200 11.44 14.37 3.27
C GLY A 200 12.29 15.63 3.11
N TYR A 201 11.97 16.73 3.80
CA TYR A 201 12.73 17.97 3.74
C TYR A 201 14.18 17.81 4.24
N ASP A 202 15.05 18.75 3.88
CA ASP A 202 16.46 18.68 4.25
C ASP A 202 16.63 18.70 5.78
N SER A 203 17.22 17.63 6.30
CA SER A 203 17.47 17.44 7.73
C SER A 203 18.78 16.67 7.92
N PRO A 204 19.66 17.07 8.86
CA PRO A 204 20.90 16.36 9.11
C PRO A 204 20.66 14.86 9.39
N GLY A 205 21.30 13.99 8.60
CA GLY A 205 21.16 12.54 8.71
C GLY A 205 19.98 11.93 7.96
N GLN A 206 19.07 12.72 7.38
CA GLN A 206 17.97 12.21 6.55
C GLN A 206 18.50 11.64 5.25
N VAL A 207 18.39 10.31 5.09
CA VAL A 207 18.88 9.60 3.90
C VAL A 207 17.96 8.44 3.55
N SER A 208 18.00 8.06 2.27
CA SER A 208 17.47 6.80 1.73
C SER A 208 18.41 6.32 0.62
N SER A 209 17.99 5.35 -0.19
CA SER A 209 18.73 4.84 -1.34
C SER A 209 17.79 4.59 -2.51
N ALA A 210 18.34 4.44 -3.72
CA ALA A 210 17.51 4.12 -4.89
C ALA A 210 16.78 2.78 -4.71
N PHE A 211 17.41 1.83 -4.03
CA PHE A 211 16.79 0.56 -3.65
C PHE A 211 15.61 0.76 -2.71
N ASP A 212 15.80 1.45 -1.58
CA ASP A 212 14.77 1.64 -0.57
C ASP A 212 13.56 2.42 -1.11
N LEU A 213 13.80 3.46 -1.91
CA LEU A 213 12.75 4.23 -2.56
C LEU A 213 11.96 3.38 -3.59
N ALA A 214 12.64 2.49 -4.33
CA ALA A 214 11.95 1.55 -5.21
C ALA A 214 11.12 0.51 -4.45
N VAL A 215 11.59 0.07 -3.27
CA VAL A 215 10.80 -0.77 -2.35
C VAL A 215 9.52 -0.04 -1.93
N PHE A 216 9.61 1.24 -1.55
CA PHE A 216 8.43 2.04 -1.19
C PHE A 216 7.49 2.24 -2.38
N GLY A 217 8.02 2.57 -3.56
CA GLY A 217 7.24 2.71 -4.78
C GLY A 217 6.47 1.43 -5.12
N ARG A 218 7.14 0.28 -5.11
CA ARG A 218 6.52 -1.03 -5.38
C ARG A 218 5.46 -1.38 -4.34
N ALA A 219 5.75 -1.19 -3.04
CA ALA A 219 4.78 -1.46 -1.98
C ALA A 219 3.55 -0.55 -2.11
N GLY A 220 3.76 0.73 -2.47
CA GLY A 220 2.70 1.71 -2.68
C GLY A 220 1.77 1.32 -3.83
N LEU A 221 2.31 0.85 -4.96
CA LEU A 221 1.51 0.43 -6.11
C LEU A 221 0.59 -0.78 -5.82
N HIS A 222 0.86 -1.58 -4.77
CA HIS A 222 -0.05 -2.63 -4.33
C HIS A 222 -1.23 -2.11 -3.47
N ASN A 223 -1.18 -0.86 -3.01
CA ASN A 223 -2.27 -0.19 -2.32
C ASN A 223 -3.11 0.62 -3.35
N PRO A 224 -4.40 0.30 -3.54
CA PRO A 224 -5.23 0.98 -4.54
C PRO A 224 -5.37 2.49 -4.34
N ASP A 225 -5.42 2.95 -3.09
CA ASP A 225 -5.54 4.38 -2.80
C ASP A 225 -4.24 5.11 -3.10
N PHE A 226 -3.09 4.55 -2.71
CA PHE A 226 -1.79 5.09 -3.08
C PHE A 226 -1.63 5.17 -4.61
N ALA A 227 -1.94 4.07 -5.32
CA ALA A 227 -1.82 4.00 -6.78
C ALA A 227 -2.74 5.03 -7.47
N ARG A 228 -3.94 5.23 -6.92
CA ARG A 228 -4.86 6.28 -7.37
C ARG A 228 -4.24 7.67 -7.19
N TYR A 229 -3.78 8.02 -5.98
CA TYR A 229 -3.24 9.37 -5.73
C TYR A 229 -1.97 9.66 -6.54
N CYS A 230 -1.04 8.71 -6.64
CA CYS A 230 0.21 8.94 -7.36
C CYS A 230 0.03 9.03 -8.88
N GLY A 231 -1.02 8.41 -9.43
CA GLY A 231 -1.38 8.44 -10.84
C GLY A 231 -2.34 9.58 -11.23
N THR A 232 -2.86 10.34 -10.27
CA THR A 232 -3.72 11.50 -10.56
C THR A 232 -2.91 12.62 -11.19
N VAL A 233 -3.32 13.08 -12.38
CA VAL A 233 -2.68 14.17 -13.14
C VAL A 233 -3.03 15.52 -12.55
N ALA A 234 -4.32 15.76 -12.31
CA ALA A 234 -4.83 17.01 -11.76
C ALA A 234 -6.03 16.76 -10.87
N ALA A 235 -6.26 17.65 -9.91
CA ALA A 235 -7.41 17.62 -9.01
C ALA A 235 -7.87 19.05 -8.70
N SER A 236 -9.09 19.18 -8.19
CA SER A 236 -9.54 20.43 -7.56
C SER A 236 -9.24 20.35 -6.07
N PHE A 237 -8.51 21.31 -5.54
CA PHE A 237 -8.22 21.42 -4.11
C PHE A 237 -9.18 22.44 -3.45
N PRO A 238 -9.75 22.13 -2.26
CA PRO A 238 -10.56 23.10 -1.53
C PRO A 238 -9.71 24.31 -1.12
N GLY A 239 -10.20 25.53 -1.38
CA GLY A 239 -9.58 26.77 -0.90
C GLY A 239 -10.62 27.66 -0.23
N ASP A 240 -10.20 28.76 0.39
CA ASP A 240 -11.14 29.73 0.94
C ASP A 240 -11.99 30.39 -0.16
N GLY A 241 -13.31 30.38 0.04
CA GLY A 241 -14.31 30.84 -0.94
C GLY A 241 -14.55 29.92 -2.14
N SER A 242 -13.51 29.44 -2.83
CA SER A 242 -13.66 28.57 -4.01
C SER A 242 -12.51 27.57 -4.20
N PRO A 243 -12.81 26.35 -4.70
CA PRO A 243 -11.76 25.40 -5.08
C PRO A 243 -10.89 25.89 -6.25
N TYR A 244 -9.62 25.49 -6.27
CA TYR A 244 -8.66 25.80 -7.34
C TYR A 244 -7.98 24.54 -7.88
N PRO A 245 -7.47 24.54 -9.13
CA PRO A 245 -6.82 23.37 -9.70
C PRO A 245 -5.41 23.20 -9.11
N ILE A 246 -5.04 21.94 -8.88
CA ILE A 246 -3.67 21.50 -8.59
C ILE A 246 -3.27 20.43 -9.60
N GLU A 247 -2.00 20.40 -9.95
CA GLU A 247 -1.43 19.51 -10.97
C GLU A 247 -0.23 18.75 -10.41
N ASN A 248 -0.02 17.54 -10.92
CA ASN A 248 1.03 16.65 -10.45
C ASN A 248 2.40 17.14 -10.88
N THR A 249 3.25 17.46 -9.91
CA THR A 249 4.62 17.92 -10.17
C THR A 249 5.51 16.90 -10.92
N ASN A 250 5.09 15.64 -11.09
CA ASN A 250 5.77 14.68 -11.94
C ASN A 250 5.54 14.98 -13.43
N ARG A 251 6.53 15.65 -14.05
CA ARG A 251 6.46 16.09 -15.44
C ARG A 251 6.37 14.96 -16.49
N LEU A 252 6.82 13.74 -16.16
CA LEU A 252 6.57 12.60 -17.04
C LEU A 252 5.08 12.23 -17.11
N LEU A 253 4.28 12.65 -16.13
CA LEU A 253 2.84 12.43 -16.10
C LEU A 253 2.09 13.57 -16.80
N THR A 254 2.47 14.82 -16.50
CA THR A 254 1.72 16.02 -16.93
C THR A 254 2.15 16.57 -18.28
N GLY A 255 3.43 16.42 -18.63
CA GLY A 255 3.96 17.02 -19.85
C GLY A 255 4.45 18.46 -19.69
N GLU A 256 4.56 18.96 -18.45
CA GLU A 256 4.92 20.34 -18.16
C GLU A 256 6.40 20.66 -18.43
N ASP A 257 6.70 21.95 -18.58
CA ASP A 257 8.05 22.51 -18.74
C ASP A 257 8.87 21.89 -19.88
N GLY A 258 8.19 21.45 -20.95
CA GLY A 258 8.82 20.88 -22.14
C GLY A 258 9.25 19.42 -22.01
N VAL A 259 8.93 18.76 -20.89
CA VAL A 259 9.10 17.31 -20.73
C VAL A 259 7.92 16.61 -21.38
N ALA A 260 8.13 15.72 -22.35
CA ALA A 260 7.02 14.96 -22.93
C ALA A 260 6.40 13.97 -21.92
N PRO A 261 5.06 13.83 -21.86
CA PRO A 261 4.44 12.76 -21.09
C PRO A 261 4.97 11.39 -21.53
N TYR A 262 5.25 10.51 -20.56
CA TYR A 262 5.76 9.18 -20.84
C TYR A 262 4.60 8.19 -21.05
N PRO A 263 4.51 7.50 -22.21
CA PRO A 263 3.41 6.58 -22.47
C PRO A 263 3.36 5.44 -21.46
N GLY A 264 2.20 5.30 -20.81
CA GLY A 264 1.94 4.28 -19.80
C GLY A 264 2.44 4.61 -18.40
N LEU A 265 2.89 5.84 -18.13
CA LEU A 265 3.27 6.25 -16.77
C LEU A 265 2.06 6.21 -15.82
N ILE A 266 2.30 5.78 -14.59
CA ILE A 266 1.29 5.62 -13.52
C ILE A 266 1.72 6.29 -12.20
N GLY A 267 2.68 7.21 -12.23
CA GLY A 267 3.24 7.89 -11.05
C GLY A 267 4.77 7.86 -11.00
N ILE A 268 5.44 7.92 -9.83
CA ILE A 268 4.90 7.89 -8.45
C ILE A 268 5.11 9.23 -7.74
N LYS A 269 6.36 9.67 -7.59
CA LYS A 269 6.68 10.91 -6.87
C LYS A 269 8.06 11.42 -7.24
N ASN A 270 8.16 12.72 -7.50
CA ASN A 270 9.40 13.48 -7.64
C ASN A 270 9.73 14.24 -6.34
N GLY A 271 10.96 14.71 -6.23
CA GLY A 271 11.39 15.58 -5.14
C GLY A 271 12.63 16.38 -5.49
N TYR A 272 12.76 17.55 -4.87
CA TYR A 272 13.94 18.39 -4.95
C TYR A 272 14.17 19.07 -3.61
N THR A 273 15.44 19.14 -3.20
CA THR A 273 15.95 20.05 -2.18
C THR A 273 17.39 20.42 -2.54
N SER A 274 17.93 21.46 -1.91
CA SER A 274 19.31 21.88 -2.14
C SER A 274 20.33 20.78 -1.81
N ASN A 275 20.09 19.96 -0.78
CA ASN A 275 21.03 18.88 -0.43
C ASN A 275 20.78 17.58 -1.23
N ALA A 276 19.54 17.29 -1.63
CA ALA A 276 19.20 16.08 -2.38
C ALA A 276 19.54 16.19 -3.86
N GLY A 277 19.46 17.39 -4.44
CA GLY A 277 19.27 17.53 -5.88
C GLY A 277 17.90 16.99 -6.30
N ASN A 278 17.75 16.66 -7.59
CA ASN A 278 16.50 16.10 -8.11
C ASN A 278 16.42 14.59 -7.85
N THR A 279 15.27 14.12 -7.42
CA THR A 279 14.98 12.71 -7.15
C THR A 279 13.64 12.34 -7.76
N LEU A 280 13.51 11.09 -8.24
CA LEU A 280 12.29 10.61 -8.86
C LEU A 280 12.13 9.12 -8.60
N VAL A 281 10.93 8.74 -8.16
CA VAL A 281 10.40 7.38 -8.26
C VAL A 281 9.30 7.41 -9.32
N ALA A 282 9.52 6.74 -10.44
CA ALA A 282 8.61 6.65 -11.56
C ALA A 282 8.14 5.21 -11.74
N ALA A 283 6.92 5.05 -12.24
CA ALA A 283 6.42 3.73 -12.63
C ALA A 283 5.64 3.82 -13.94
N ALA A 284 5.78 2.80 -14.79
CA ALA A 284 5.03 2.70 -16.03
C ALA A 284 4.53 1.28 -16.27
N HIS A 285 3.38 1.16 -16.92
CA HIS A 285 2.75 -0.09 -17.29
C HIS A 285 2.65 -0.21 -18.81
N ARG A 286 3.21 -1.29 -19.38
CA ARG A 286 3.09 -1.62 -20.81
C ARG A 286 2.96 -3.13 -20.99
N GLY A 287 1.98 -3.57 -21.78
CA GLY A 287 1.83 -4.98 -22.16
C GLY A 287 1.72 -5.95 -20.97
N GLY A 288 1.04 -5.57 -19.89
CA GLY A 288 0.88 -6.42 -18.70
C GLY A 288 2.07 -6.38 -17.74
N ARG A 289 3.13 -5.63 -18.05
CA ARG A 289 4.32 -5.49 -17.20
C ARG A 289 4.38 -4.09 -16.61
N THR A 290 4.66 -4.00 -15.31
CA THR A 290 4.88 -2.72 -14.63
C THR A 290 6.34 -2.63 -14.20
N LEU A 291 7.01 -1.55 -14.59
CA LEU A 291 8.36 -1.22 -14.14
C LEU A 291 8.32 -0.08 -13.13
N VAL A 292 9.20 -0.14 -12.14
CA VAL A 292 9.52 0.97 -11.23
C VAL A 292 10.97 1.37 -11.47
N VAL A 293 11.19 2.66 -11.61
CA VAL A 293 12.51 3.28 -11.74
C VAL A 293 12.71 4.28 -10.62
N THR A 294 13.90 4.29 -10.03
CA THR A 294 14.34 5.35 -9.13
C THR A 294 15.58 6.01 -9.69
N VAL A 295 15.61 7.34 -9.66
CA VAL A 295 16.75 8.18 -10.08
C VAL A 295 17.03 9.18 -8.97
N MET A 296 18.28 9.24 -8.50
CA MET A 296 18.69 10.14 -7.43
C MET A 296 19.89 10.99 -7.85
N ASN A 297 19.67 12.31 -7.79
CA ASN A 297 20.66 13.35 -7.97
C ASN A 297 21.45 13.25 -9.30
N PRO A 298 20.80 13.44 -10.46
CA PRO A 298 21.49 13.68 -11.74
C PRO A 298 22.55 14.79 -11.59
N GLN A 299 23.75 14.55 -12.09
CA GLN A 299 24.89 15.47 -11.99
C GLN A 299 25.10 16.34 -13.24
N ALA A 300 24.36 16.07 -14.33
CA ALA A 300 24.37 16.84 -15.57
C ALA A 300 22.94 17.23 -15.97
N GLY A 301 22.78 18.05 -17.03
CA GLY A 301 21.47 18.32 -17.66
C GLY A 301 20.48 19.22 -16.89
N GLY A 302 20.76 19.54 -15.62
CA GLY A 302 19.98 20.50 -14.83
C GLY A 302 18.70 19.93 -14.22
N GLY A 303 17.73 20.79 -13.94
CA GLY A 303 16.53 20.46 -13.14
C GLY A 303 15.56 19.45 -13.78
N LEU A 304 15.66 19.25 -15.09
CA LEU A 304 14.77 18.36 -15.85
C LEU A 304 15.41 16.99 -16.13
N GLU A 305 16.71 16.85 -15.93
CA GLU A 305 17.45 15.64 -16.30
C GLU A 305 16.93 14.39 -15.58
N VAL A 306 16.41 14.54 -14.36
CA VAL A 306 15.84 13.42 -13.59
C VAL A 306 14.70 12.71 -14.34
N TYR A 307 13.91 13.45 -15.13
CA TYR A 307 12.80 12.91 -15.91
C TYR A 307 13.32 12.23 -17.17
N GLU A 308 14.33 12.81 -17.82
CA GLU A 308 14.94 12.26 -19.03
C GLU A 308 15.72 10.97 -18.75
N GLU A 309 16.51 10.93 -17.67
CA GLU A 309 17.20 9.71 -17.23
C GLU A 309 16.20 8.63 -16.81
N ALA A 310 15.13 8.99 -16.11
CA ALA A 310 14.07 8.02 -15.77
C ALA A 310 13.36 7.48 -17.02
N ARG A 311 13.10 8.32 -18.03
CA ARG A 311 12.55 7.91 -19.33
C ARG A 311 13.47 6.89 -20.01
N GLN A 312 14.76 7.20 -20.12
CA GLN A 312 15.76 6.32 -20.74
C GLN A 312 15.83 4.96 -20.02
N LEU A 313 15.85 4.97 -18.69
CA LEU A 313 15.87 3.76 -17.87
C LEU A 313 14.59 2.93 -17.99
N LEU A 314 13.41 3.56 -18.05
CA LEU A 314 12.14 2.89 -18.30
C LEU A 314 12.12 2.25 -19.70
N ASP A 315 12.53 3.00 -20.73
CA ASP A 315 12.59 2.49 -22.11
C ASP A 315 13.55 1.31 -22.23
N TRP A 316 14.74 1.40 -21.62
CA TRP A 316 15.68 0.30 -21.52
C TRP A 316 15.07 -0.92 -20.81
N GLY A 317 14.38 -0.71 -19.68
CA GLY A 317 13.79 -1.78 -18.89
C GLY A 317 12.69 -2.55 -19.65
N PHE A 318 11.90 -1.85 -20.47
CA PHE A 318 10.92 -2.49 -21.35
C PHE A 318 11.58 -3.21 -22.52
N ALA A 319 12.58 -2.60 -23.16
CA ALA A 319 13.32 -3.21 -24.27
C ALA A 319 14.14 -4.44 -23.85
N SER A 320 14.53 -4.52 -22.57
CA SER A 320 15.34 -5.62 -22.01
C SER A 320 14.51 -6.81 -21.52
N ALA A 321 13.19 -6.82 -21.72
CA ALA A 321 12.31 -7.90 -21.26
C ALA A 321 12.76 -9.28 -21.79
N GLY A 322 13.08 -10.20 -20.88
CA GLY A 322 13.57 -11.54 -21.24
C GLY A 322 14.99 -11.60 -21.81
N LEU A 323 15.71 -10.47 -21.81
CA LEU A 323 17.08 -10.35 -22.33
C LEU A 323 18.11 -10.06 -21.22
N VAL A 324 17.69 -9.93 -19.96
CA VAL A 324 18.57 -9.72 -18.82
C VAL A 324 18.19 -10.65 -17.68
N ASP A 325 19.19 -11.21 -17.01
CA ASP A 325 18.98 -11.88 -15.73
C ASP A 325 18.86 -10.85 -14.60
N PRO A 326 18.03 -11.09 -13.57
CA PRO A 326 17.96 -10.23 -12.41
C PRO A 326 19.32 -10.10 -11.69
N VAL A 327 19.65 -8.88 -11.28
CA VAL A 327 20.84 -8.55 -10.48
C VAL A 327 20.57 -8.56 -8.97
N GLY A 328 19.30 -8.64 -8.58
CA GLY A 328 18.82 -8.72 -7.20
C GLY A 328 17.29 -8.70 -7.15
N SER A 329 16.72 -8.42 -5.97
CA SER A 329 15.27 -8.32 -5.78
C SER A 329 14.90 -7.26 -4.75
N LEU A 330 13.77 -6.58 -4.96
CA LEU A 330 13.10 -5.66 -4.04
C LEU A 330 12.28 -6.39 -2.96
N ASP A 331 12.13 -7.72 -3.04
CA ASP A 331 11.65 -8.48 -1.89
C ASP A 331 12.72 -8.33 -0.79
N GLY A 332 12.39 -7.59 0.28
CA GLY A 332 13.25 -7.45 1.46
C GLY A 332 13.55 -8.82 2.10
N LEU A 333 14.04 -8.82 3.34
CA LEU A 333 14.21 -10.06 4.13
C LEU A 333 12.85 -10.74 4.41
N ARG A 334 12.21 -11.33 3.39
CA ARG A 334 11.20 -12.36 3.59
C ARG A 334 11.94 -13.53 4.23
N VAL A 335 11.88 -13.60 5.56
CA VAL A 335 11.81 -14.91 6.21
C VAL A 335 10.63 -15.59 5.51
N LYS A 336 10.92 -16.55 4.63
CA LYS A 336 9.89 -17.38 4.01
C LYS A 336 9.01 -17.90 5.14
N SER A 337 7.80 -17.37 5.27
CA SER A 337 6.80 -17.97 6.13
C SER A 337 6.57 -19.36 5.54
N ARG A 338 7.06 -20.38 6.25
CA ARG A 338 6.74 -21.76 5.93
C ARG A 338 5.21 -21.86 5.96
N PRO A 339 4.55 -22.44 4.96
CA PRO A 339 3.09 -22.56 4.99
C PRO A 339 2.71 -23.21 6.32
N ALA A 340 1.84 -22.54 7.08
CA ALA A 340 1.23 -23.15 8.25
C ALA A 340 0.56 -24.44 7.76
N ALA A 341 0.98 -25.58 8.31
CA ALA A 341 0.31 -26.84 8.03
C ALA A 341 -1.18 -26.65 8.38
N ALA A 342 -2.05 -26.85 7.39
CA ALA A 342 -3.49 -26.79 7.61
C ALA A 342 -3.85 -27.82 8.69
N VAL A 343 -4.37 -27.34 9.81
CA VAL A 343 -4.98 -28.18 10.82
C VAL A 343 -6.33 -28.61 10.25
N PRO A 344 -6.61 -29.92 10.05
CA PRO A 344 -7.89 -30.35 9.50
C PRO A 344 -8.98 -30.07 10.54
N VAL A 345 -9.92 -29.21 10.19
CA VAL A 345 -11.17 -29.04 10.95
C VAL A 345 -12.05 -30.25 10.59
N ALA A 346 -12.21 -31.17 11.54
CA ALA A 346 -13.16 -32.26 11.42
C ALA A 346 -14.58 -31.69 11.37
N ALA A 347 -15.31 -32.00 10.30
CA ALA A 347 -16.71 -31.65 10.14
C ALA A 347 -17.55 -32.44 11.17
N ALA A 348 -18.22 -31.73 12.07
CA ALA A 348 -19.25 -32.32 12.92
C ALA A 348 -20.51 -32.54 12.07
N THR A 349 -20.79 -33.80 11.75
CA THR A 349 -22.07 -34.23 11.16
C THR A 349 -23.19 -34.11 12.18
N SER A 350 -24.20 -33.30 11.84
CA SER A 350 -25.49 -33.25 12.51
C SER A 350 -26.27 -34.55 12.26
N GLY A 351 -26.57 -35.30 13.32
CA GLY A 351 -27.55 -36.38 13.32
C GLY A 351 -28.74 -35.99 14.19
N SER A 352 -29.93 -36.01 13.60
CA SER A 352 -31.25 -35.86 14.27
C SER A 352 -31.95 -37.24 14.37
N PRO A 353 -33.01 -37.37 15.19
CA PRO A 353 -33.23 -38.50 16.11
C PRO A 353 -34.29 -39.54 15.69
N ASP A 354 -34.59 -40.46 16.62
CA ASP A 354 -35.71 -41.45 16.73
C ASP A 354 -35.25 -42.92 16.47
N ASP A 355 -35.58 -43.98 17.24
CA ASP A 355 -36.62 -44.27 18.25
C ASP A 355 -36.17 -45.39 19.25
N ASP A 356 -36.78 -45.39 20.44
CA ASP A 356 -36.67 -46.25 21.67
C ASP A 356 -37.20 -47.72 21.49
N PRO A 357 -37.32 -48.64 22.50
CA PRO A 357 -37.03 -48.57 23.96
C PRO A 357 -36.35 -49.80 24.62
N GLY A 358 -35.83 -49.64 25.86
CA GLY A 358 -35.43 -50.76 26.72
C GLY A 358 -34.90 -50.39 28.11
N TRP A 359 -35.82 -50.25 29.08
CA TRP A 359 -35.70 -50.25 30.56
C TRP A 359 -34.45 -50.97 31.14
N THR A 360 -33.69 -50.48 32.13
CA THR A 360 -34.03 -50.11 33.53
C THR A 360 -32.84 -49.44 34.25
N GLY A 361 -33.07 -48.55 35.23
CA GLY A 361 -32.14 -48.37 36.37
C GLY A 361 -31.88 -46.97 36.95
N THR A 362 -32.93 -46.29 37.44
CA THR A 362 -33.01 -45.37 38.60
C THR A 362 -31.76 -44.70 39.23
N ALA A 363 -31.76 -43.35 39.24
CA ALA A 363 -31.74 -42.40 40.41
C ALA A 363 -31.53 -40.95 39.88
N VAL A 364 -32.38 -39.90 39.95
CA VAL A 364 -33.15 -39.20 41.01
C VAL A 364 -32.23 -38.58 42.09
N VAL A 365 -32.18 -37.28 42.45
CA VAL A 365 -32.92 -36.02 42.14
C VAL A 365 -32.17 -34.80 42.75
N ALA A 366 -32.62 -33.58 42.38
CA ALA A 366 -32.55 -32.26 43.07
C ALA A 366 -31.36 -31.33 42.71
N GLY A 367 -31.52 -30.06 42.29
CA GLY A 367 -32.63 -29.11 42.38
C GLY A 367 -32.56 -28.29 43.67
N LEU A 368 -32.23 -26.99 43.59
CA LEU A 368 -32.78 -25.92 44.45
C LEU A 368 -32.25 -24.53 44.06
N SER A 369 -33.19 -23.61 43.80
CA SER A 369 -33.03 -22.16 43.80
C SER A 369 -33.32 -21.64 45.20
N GLY A 370 -32.66 -20.57 45.67
CA GLY A 370 -33.05 -19.92 46.94
C GLY A 370 -32.16 -18.76 47.40
N ILE A 371 -32.58 -17.53 47.06
CA ILE A 371 -32.70 -16.30 47.87
C ILE A 371 -31.72 -16.08 49.05
N GLY A 372 -31.05 -14.93 49.05
CA GLY A 372 -30.49 -14.30 50.26
C GLY A 372 -30.07 -12.86 50.03
N ALA A 373 -30.88 -11.91 50.47
CA ALA A 373 -30.64 -10.47 50.41
C ALA A 373 -29.96 -9.92 51.67
N ALA A 374 -29.25 -8.80 51.48
CA ALA A 374 -28.95 -7.70 52.42
C ALA A 374 -27.94 -7.91 53.57
N ALA A 375 -26.87 -7.10 53.58
CA ALA A 375 -26.71 -6.00 54.55
C ALA A 375 -25.48 -5.13 54.24
N VAL A 376 -25.70 -3.81 54.25
CA VAL A 376 -24.72 -2.73 54.15
C VAL A 376 -24.13 -2.45 55.54
N ALA A 377 -22.82 -2.13 55.62
CA ALA A 377 -22.27 -1.36 56.74
C ALA A 377 -21.19 -0.38 56.25
N LEU A 378 -21.60 0.89 56.11
CA LEU A 378 -20.73 2.07 56.04
C LEU A 378 -20.04 2.30 57.39
N ARG A 379 -18.75 2.62 57.38
CA ARG A 379 -18.08 3.33 58.49
C ARG A 379 -17.68 4.73 58.02
N LEU A 380 -18.22 5.75 58.68
CA LEU A 380 -17.84 7.15 58.53
C LEU A 380 -17.11 7.65 59.79
N ARG A 381 -15.99 8.34 59.50
CA ARG A 381 -15.50 9.63 60.06
C ARG A 381 -15.13 9.80 61.55
N SER A 382 -13.95 10.40 61.70
CA SER A 382 -13.68 11.61 62.50
C SER A 382 -12.59 12.43 61.79
N ARG A 383 -12.88 13.51 61.05
CA ARG A 383 -12.96 14.93 61.47
C ARG A 383 -11.80 15.43 62.34
N HIS A 384 -10.99 16.34 61.77
CA HIS A 384 -10.56 17.56 62.46
C HIS A 384 -10.81 18.79 61.56
N HIS A 385 -11.58 19.73 62.13
CA HIS A 385 -11.81 21.12 61.71
C HIS A 385 -10.50 21.95 61.83
N ARG A 386 -10.28 23.09 61.16
CA ARG A 386 -11.02 24.38 61.26
C ARG A 386 -10.44 25.36 60.22
N THR A 387 -11.27 25.99 59.36
CA THR A 387 -11.54 27.47 59.24
C THR A 387 -10.32 28.37 59.01
N GLY A 388 -10.30 29.36 58.12
CA GLY A 388 -11.34 30.04 57.34
C GLY A 388 -10.89 31.49 57.09
N GLN A 389 -11.05 31.93 55.83
CA GLN A 389 -11.22 33.29 55.29
C GLN A 389 -10.51 34.51 55.90
N GLY A 390 -9.79 35.19 55.02
CA GLY A 390 -9.60 36.64 54.92
C GLY A 390 -9.35 36.97 53.46
#